data_AF-A0A8S1V8U1-F1
#
_entry.id   AF-A0A8S1V8U1-F1
#
_cell.length_a   1.000
_cell.length_b   1.000
_cell.length_c   1.000
_cell.angle_alpha   90.00
_cell.angle_beta   90.00
_cell.angle_gamma   90.00
#
_symmetry.space_group_name_H-M   'P 1'
#
loop_
_entity.id
_entity.type
_entity.pdbx_description
1 polymer ?
#
loop_
_entity_poly.entity_id
_entity_poly.type
_entity_poly.pdbx_seq_one_letter_code
_entity_poly.pdbx_strand_id
1 'polypeptide(L)'
;MLYTLTKEQRDLRKKEKKVNQVNCPLCPASLQGLLKSKAFCIFCLNYVCKSHIVKQRKDPLDDEKIGKICRDCEDQILYTKITSKHQKKEQELQVQYKELQGNLDNANGQFQDLLSQEQTIKYQIEKAQKEFEKREQQIKLNIKEAENRQEQCNQESLKLSEQYRKLVEEKQSKEKEKQILQEKQEDLQNKEQKLSIEKQQIQDQIDILNENISKLTQEIARITSDKKGENKGQKSVFTTYTSSNFGTLQLDPKMPSEFVPRPSRKKEILDQPDRGEGFCCMKVLPSSSKKKKNV
;
A
#
# COMPACT_ATOMS: atom_id res chain seq x y z
N MET A 1 6.65 38.27 82.82
CA MET A 1 5.94 39.53 83.15
C MET A 1 4.84 39.24 84.16
N LEU A 2 4.71 40.05 85.21
CA LEU A 2 3.74 39.88 86.30
C LEU A 2 2.33 40.37 85.89
N TYR A 3 1.72 39.69 84.92
CA TYR A 3 0.31 39.91 84.54
C TYR A 3 -0.68 39.07 85.33
N THR A 4 -0.20 38.19 86.20
CA THR A 4 -1.02 37.27 86.98
C THR A 4 -1.63 37.90 88.23
N LEU A 5 -1.29 39.15 88.53
CA LEU A 5 -1.83 39.86 89.69
C LEU A 5 -3.11 40.61 89.33
N THR A 6 -4.15 40.43 90.13
CA THR A 6 -5.40 41.20 90.01
C THR A 6 -5.17 42.69 90.26
N LYS A 7 -6.13 43.54 89.86
CA LYS A 7 -6.08 45.00 90.06
C LYS A 7 -5.78 45.36 91.52
N GLU A 8 -6.46 44.70 92.45
CA GLU A 8 -6.29 44.88 93.90
C GLU A 8 -4.89 44.49 94.37
N GLN A 9 -4.36 43.35 93.90
CA GLN A 9 -3.02 42.89 94.25
C GLN A 9 -1.93 43.83 93.72
N ARG A 10 -2.14 44.45 92.55
CA ARG A 10 -1.23 45.48 92.02
C ARG A 10 -1.24 46.75 92.85
N ASP A 11 -2.41 47.21 93.28
CA ASP A 11 -2.53 48.39 94.12
C ASP A 11 -1.91 48.19 95.51
N LEU A 12 -2.06 46.99 96.08
CA LEU A 12 -1.36 46.59 97.30
C LEU A 12 0.16 46.62 97.11
N ARG A 13 0.66 45.99 96.05
CA ARG A 13 2.11 45.98 95.74
C ARG A 13 2.66 47.38 95.44
N LYS A 14 1.86 48.24 94.82
CA LYS A 14 2.20 49.65 94.58
C LYS A 14 2.31 50.44 95.89
N LYS A 15 1.42 50.20 96.86
CA LYS A 15 1.50 50.79 98.20
C LYS A 15 2.72 50.27 98.95
N GLU A 16 2.94 48.95 98.95
CA GLU A 16 4.10 48.30 99.58
C GLU A 16 5.43 48.82 99.03
N LYS A 17 5.61 48.82 97.71
CA LYS A 17 6.81 49.34 97.04
C LYS A 17 7.00 50.85 97.24
N LYS A 18 5.92 51.61 97.47
CA LYS A 18 6.02 53.07 97.70
C LYS A 18 6.75 53.38 99.02
N VAL A 19 6.58 52.51 100.02
CA VAL A 19 7.17 52.62 101.35
C VAL A 19 8.55 51.94 101.39
N ASN A 20 8.66 50.75 100.79
CA ASN A 20 9.83 49.88 101.01
C ASN A 20 10.93 50.02 99.96
N GLN A 21 10.65 50.62 98.79
CA GLN A 21 11.65 50.72 97.72
C GLN A 21 12.51 51.98 97.84
N VAL A 22 13.76 51.78 98.26
CA VAL A 22 14.71 52.86 98.51
C VAL A 22 15.53 53.22 97.28
N ASN A 23 15.80 52.28 96.36
CA ASN A 23 16.66 52.52 95.19
C ASN A 23 15.94 52.23 93.86
N CYS A 24 16.38 52.92 92.80
CA CYS A 24 15.95 52.61 91.45
C CYS A 24 16.52 51.25 91.02
N PRO A 25 15.73 50.36 90.40
CA PRO A 25 16.23 49.07 89.95
C PRO A 25 17.07 49.18 88.67
N LEU A 26 17.11 50.37 88.03
CA LEU A 26 17.75 50.60 86.73
C LEU A 26 19.02 51.45 86.84
N CYS A 27 19.34 51.98 88.02
CA CYS A 27 20.53 52.78 88.27
C CYS A 27 20.83 52.87 89.78
N PRO A 28 22.03 53.28 90.18
CA PRO A 28 22.40 53.41 91.60
C PRO A 28 21.70 54.58 92.34
N ALA A 29 20.74 55.29 91.72
CA ALA A 29 20.08 56.42 92.36
C ALA A 29 19.12 55.98 93.47
N SER A 30 19.23 56.64 94.63
CA SER A 30 18.22 56.55 95.69
C SER A 30 16.92 57.21 95.25
N LEU A 31 15.79 56.67 95.69
CA LEU A 31 14.42 57.18 95.52
C LEU A 31 13.90 57.85 96.81
N GLN A 32 14.71 57.87 97.87
CA GLN A 32 14.39 58.45 99.17
C GLN A 32 14.48 59.99 99.07
N GLY A 33 13.45 60.72 99.52
CA GLY A 33 13.35 62.18 99.38
C GLY A 33 12.92 62.71 98.00
N LEU A 34 12.99 61.88 96.95
CA LEU A 34 12.66 62.23 95.56
C LEU A 34 11.17 62.04 95.21
N LEU A 35 10.28 62.50 96.10
CA LEU A 35 8.82 62.36 95.95
C LEU A 35 8.28 62.88 94.61
N LYS A 36 8.92 63.92 94.03
CA LYS A 36 8.53 64.53 92.75
C LYS A 36 9.22 63.93 91.52
N SER A 37 10.18 63.02 91.66
CA SER A 37 11.01 62.52 90.53
C SER A 37 11.08 60.99 90.42
N LYS A 38 10.24 60.27 91.17
CA LYS A 38 9.98 58.83 90.95
C LYS A 38 8.64 58.58 90.25
N ALA A 39 8.55 57.48 89.51
CA ALA A 39 7.36 57.05 88.79
C ALA A 39 7.19 55.53 88.89
N PHE A 40 5.96 55.05 88.93
CA PHE A 40 5.65 53.63 89.02
C PHE A 40 5.52 53.01 87.63
N CYS A 41 6.28 51.96 87.35
CA CYS A 41 6.16 51.18 86.12
C CYS A 41 5.02 50.17 86.25
N ILE A 42 4.03 50.23 85.37
CA ILE A 42 2.85 49.35 85.44
C ILE A 42 3.15 47.89 85.05
N PHE A 43 4.30 47.62 84.41
CA PHE A 43 4.68 46.28 83.94
C PHE A 43 5.52 45.50 84.95
N CYS A 44 6.55 46.12 85.53
CA CYS A 44 7.40 45.48 86.54
C CYS A 44 6.97 45.78 87.99
N LEU A 45 5.97 46.65 88.17
CA LEU A 45 5.40 47.03 89.48
C LEU A 45 6.43 47.60 90.46
N ASN A 46 7.47 48.27 89.93
CA ASN A 46 8.50 48.95 90.72
C ASN A 46 8.45 50.47 90.49
N TYR A 47 8.88 51.24 91.48
CA TYR A 47 9.22 52.65 91.29
C TYR A 47 10.59 52.77 90.62
N VAL A 48 10.68 53.65 89.63
CA VAL A 48 11.90 54.00 88.90
C VAL A 48 12.08 55.51 88.88
N CYS A 49 13.31 55.98 88.67
CA CYS A 49 13.57 57.39 88.38
C CYS A 49 12.78 57.83 87.14
N LYS A 50 12.27 59.07 87.14
CA LYS A 50 11.55 59.64 85.99
C LYS A 50 12.38 59.59 84.69
N SER A 51 13.71 59.69 84.77
CA SER A 51 14.63 59.56 83.62
C SER A 51 14.57 58.20 82.93
N HIS A 52 14.14 57.14 83.63
CA HIS A 52 13.99 55.80 83.07
C HIS A 52 12.56 55.48 82.63
N ILE A 53 11.62 56.42 82.79
CA ILE A 53 10.31 56.30 82.16
C ILE A 53 10.42 56.76 80.70
N VAL A 54 10.12 55.85 79.78
CA VAL A 54 10.30 56.10 78.35
C VAL A 54 8.99 56.38 77.64
N LYS A 55 7.88 55.78 78.08
CA LYS A 55 6.56 55.95 77.45
C LYS A 55 5.43 55.78 78.45
N GLN A 56 4.27 56.27 78.04
CA GLN A 56 2.99 55.93 78.64
C GLN A 56 2.26 54.93 77.74
N ARG A 57 1.66 53.90 78.33
CA ARG A 57 0.81 52.93 77.63
C ARG A 57 -0.46 52.70 78.43
N LYS A 58 -1.52 52.24 77.76
CA LYS A 58 -2.72 51.75 78.44
C LYS A 58 -2.35 50.62 79.40
N ASP A 59 -2.95 50.63 80.58
CA ASP A 59 -2.80 49.55 81.54
C ASP A 59 -3.52 48.32 81.00
N PRO A 60 -2.85 47.18 80.82
CA PRO A 60 -3.47 45.98 80.26
C PRO A 60 -4.56 45.35 81.14
N LEU A 61 -4.84 45.89 82.33
CA LEU A 61 -5.96 45.49 83.19
C LEU A 61 -7.01 46.60 83.39
N ASP A 62 -6.81 47.78 82.79
CA ASP A 62 -7.67 48.95 82.96
C ASP A 62 -7.54 49.86 81.73
N ASP A 63 -8.39 49.62 80.72
CA ASP A 63 -8.30 50.27 79.39
C ASP A 63 -8.51 51.79 79.43
N GLU A 64 -9.10 52.31 80.49
CA GLU A 64 -9.30 53.74 80.74
C GLU A 64 -8.07 54.41 81.37
N LYS A 65 -7.12 53.62 81.88
CA LYS A 65 -5.98 54.11 82.64
C LYS A 65 -4.69 54.06 81.84
N ILE A 66 -4.06 55.23 81.69
CA ILE A 66 -2.73 55.33 81.09
C ILE A 66 -1.68 55.24 82.19
N GLY A 67 -0.81 54.23 82.10
CA GLY A 67 0.28 54.01 83.02
C GLY A 67 1.66 54.29 82.41
N LYS A 68 2.67 54.45 83.27
CA LYS A 68 4.06 54.71 82.85
C LYS A 68 4.85 53.41 82.75
N ILE A 69 5.81 53.36 81.82
CA ILE A 69 6.65 52.19 81.58
C ILE A 69 8.13 52.59 81.67
N CYS A 70 8.92 51.74 82.35
CA CYS A 70 10.36 51.90 82.42
C CYS A 70 11.08 51.34 81.18
N ARG A 71 12.29 51.82 80.89
CA ARG A 71 13.09 51.45 79.71
C ARG A 71 13.19 49.94 79.51
N ASP A 72 13.65 49.19 80.51
CA ASP A 72 13.77 47.72 80.43
C ASP A 72 12.47 47.00 80.06
N CYS A 73 11.32 47.46 80.55
CA CYS A 73 10.04 46.86 80.21
C CYS A 73 9.63 47.18 78.77
N GLU A 74 9.88 48.39 78.28
CA GLU A 74 9.65 48.73 76.87
C GLU A 74 10.58 47.93 75.95
N ASP A 75 11.86 47.78 76.33
CA ASP A 75 12.85 47.01 75.57
C ASP A 75 12.47 45.52 75.52
N GLN A 76 12.01 44.94 76.63
CA GLN A 76 11.47 43.57 76.64
C GLN A 76 10.23 43.41 75.75
N ILE A 77 9.31 44.39 75.76
CA ILE A 77 8.12 44.36 74.88
C ILE A 77 8.55 44.43 73.41
N LEU A 78 9.50 45.31 73.07
CA LEU A 78 10.02 45.47 71.72
C LEU A 78 10.75 44.20 71.27
N TYR A 79 11.62 43.64 72.11
CA TYR A 79 12.34 42.41 71.85
C TYR A 79 11.36 41.26 71.55
N THR A 80 10.36 41.04 72.41
CA THR A 80 9.34 39.99 72.19
C THR A 80 8.53 40.22 70.91
N LYS A 81 8.20 41.47 70.57
CA LYS A 81 7.49 41.79 69.32
C LYS A 81 8.35 41.54 68.08
N ILE A 82 9.64 41.84 68.16
CA ILE A 82 10.58 41.62 67.07
C ILE A 82 10.82 40.13 66.90
N THR A 83 11.13 39.39 67.97
CA THR A 83 11.40 37.95 67.92
C THR A 83 10.18 37.15 67.45
N SER A 84 8.97 37.46 67.93
CA SER A 84 7.75 36.80 67.45
C SER A 84 7.47 37.05 65.97
N LYS A 85 7.71 38.27 65.46
CA LYS A 85 7.62 38.55 64.02
C LYS A 85 8.67 37.77 63.22
N HIS A 86 9.90 37.71 63.70
CA HIS A 86 10.97 36.96 63.03
C HIS A 86 10.69 35.46 63.01
N GLN A 87 10.27 34.87 64.14
CA GLN A 87 9.89 33.46 64.21
C GLN A 87 8.75 33.14 63.24
N LYS A 88 7.73 34.00 63.15
CA LYS A 88 6.64 33.80 62.19
C LYS A 88 7.15 33.82 60.75
N LYS A 89 7.98 34.81 60.39
CA LYS A 89 8.54 34.92 59.04
C LYS A 89 9.47 33.76 58.71
N GLU A 90 10.23 33.27 59.68
CA GLU A 90 11.08 32.09 59.53
C GLU A 90 10.25 30.83 59.28
N GLN A 91 9.17 30.63 60.02
CA GLN A 91 8.23 29.54 59.77
C GLN A 91 7.58 29.63 58.38
N GLU A 92 7.12 30.82 57.98
CA GLU A 92 6.56 31.06 56.64
C GLU A 92 7.59 30.71 55.53
N LEU A 93 8.84 31.14 55.69
CA LEU A 93 9.91 30.83 54.74
C LEU A 93 10.26 29.34 54.71
N GLN A 94 10.28 28.65 55.85
CA GLN A 94 10.51 27.20 55.90
C GLN A 94 9.41 26.41 55.19
N VAL A 95 8.15 26.85 55.29
CA VAL A 95 7.03 26.24 54.56
C VAL A 95 7.22 26.44 53.06
N GLN A 96 7.48 27.68 52.62
CA GLN A 96 7.72 27.99 51.20
C GLN A 96 8.91 27.21 50.63
N TYR A 97 9.99 27.05 51.41
CA TYR A 97 11.14 26.27 51.00
C TYR A 97 10.78 24.79 50.78
N LYS A 98 10.01 24.19 51.70
CA LYS A 98 9.53 22.80 51.54
C LYS A 98 8.62 22.63 50.33
N GLU A 99 7.73 23.58 50.09
CA GLU A 99 6.85 23.57 48.91
C GLU A 99 7.66 23.67 47.60
N LEU A 100 8.62 24.60 47.54
CA LEU A 100 9.50 24.74 46.38
C LEU A 100 10.34 23.49 46.14
N GLN A 101 10.83 22.86 47.20
CA GLN A 101 11.59 21.62 47.08
C GLN A 101 10.71 20.47 46.57
N GLY A 102 9.49 20.33 47.08
CA GLY A 102 8.53 19.34 46.55
C GLY A 102 8.18 19.59 45.08
N ASN A 103 8.03 20.85 44.68
CA ASN A 103 7.79 21.23 43.28
C ASN A 103 8.99 20.89 42.38
N LEU A 104 10.21 21.12 42.85
CA LEU A 104 11.44 20.77 42.14
C LEU A 104 11.56 19.26 41.95
N ASP A 105 11.29 18.48 43.00
CA ASP A 105 11.35 17.02 42.95
C ASP A 105 10.31 16.45 41.97
N ASN A 106 9.09 17.00 41.96
CA ASN A 106 8.06 16.62 41.01
C ASN A 106 8.45 16.98 39.56
N ALA A 107 8.97 18.20 39.33
CA ALA A 107 9.44 18.62 38.01
C ALA A 107 10.60 17.73 37.50
N ASN A 108 11.51 17.34 38.37
CA ASN A 108 12.58 16.40 38.05
C ASN A 108 12.02 15.01 37.67
N GLY A 109 11.01 14.52 38.39
CA GLY A 109 10.30 13.28 38.03
C GLY A 109 9.70 13.36 36.63
N GLN A 110 8.96 14.43 36.34
CA GLN A 110 8.37 14.66 35.01
C GLN A 110 9.43 14.74 33.91
N PHE A 111 10.58 15.35 34.19
CA PHE A 111 11.69 15.41 33.22
C PHE A 111 12.28 14.03 32.92
N GLN A 112 12.42 13.16 33.93
CA GLN A 112 12.88 11.78 33.71
C GLN A 112 11.87 10.96 32.90
N ASP A 113 10.58 11.14 33.16
CA ASP A 113 9.52 10.48 32.38
C ASP A 113 9.56 10.93 30.91
N LEU A 114 9.73 12.24 30.66
CA LEU A 114 9.87 12.79 29.31
C LEU A 114 11.12 12.26 28.60
N LEU A 115 12.26 12.14 29.29
CA LEU A 115 13.46 11.53 28.72
C LEU A 115 13.24 10.06 28.31
N SER A 116 12.54 9.30 29.14
CA SER A 116 12.19 7.90 28.84
C SER A 116 11.27 7.80 27.62
N GLN A 117 10.27 8.68 27.54
CA GLN A 117 9.39 8.77 26.38
C GLN A 117 10.15 9.16 25.10
N GLU A 118 11.07 10.12 25.20
CA GLU A 118 11.91 10.54 24.06
C GLU A 118 12.76 9.37 23.53
N GLN A 119 13.39 8.60 24.42
CA GLN A 119 14.17 7.41 24.04
C GLN A 119 13.29 6.35 23.36
N THR A 120 12.09 6.14 23.88
CA THR A 120 11.13 5.19 23.29
C THR A 120 10.71 5.64 21.89
N ILE A 121 10.42 6.92 21.69
CA ILE A 121 10.05 7.49 20.39
C ILE A 121 11.22 7.36 19.41
N LYS A 122 12.45 7.68 19.82
CA LYS A 122 13.65 7.52 18.99
C LYS A 122 13.80 6.08 18.50
N TYR A 123 13.64 5.11 19.39
CA TYR A 123 13.69 3.69 19.02
C TYR A 123 12.59 3.31 18.02
N GLN A 124 11.36 3.80 18.22
CA GLN A 124 10.26 3.55 17.29
C GLN A 124 10.52 4.15 15.91
N ILE A 125 11.09 5.36 15.85
CA ILE A 125 11.47 6.01 14.60
C ILE A 125 12.54 5.20 13.87
N GLU A 126 13.60 4.77 14.55
CA GLU A 126 14.66 3.95 13.93
C GLU A 126 14.11 2.62 13.39
N LYS A 127 13.21 1.98 14.13
CA LYS A 127 12.55 0.75 13.66
C LYS A 127 11.72 1.02 12.40
N ALA A 128 10.91 2.08 12.40
CA ALA A 128 10.10 2.46 11.26
C ALA A 128 10.94 2.80 10.02
N GLN A 129 12.07 3.48 10.20
CA GLN A 129 13.02 3.79 9.12
C GLN A 129 13.58 2.52 8.48
N LYS A 130 14.03 1.55 9.28
CA LYS A 130 14.53 0.26 8.77
C LYS A 130 13.45 -0.53 8.01
N GLU A 131 12.21 -0.53 8.50
CA GLU A 131 11.09 -1.16 7.80
C GLU A 131 10.77 -0.45 6.48
N PHE A 132 10.86 0.88 6.45
CA PHE A 132 10.68 1.68 5.24
C PHE A 132 11.76 1.38 4.20
N GLU A 133 13.04 1.39 4.59
CA GLU A 133 14.16 1.06 3.70
C GLU A 133 14.03 -0.35 3.11
N LYS A 134 13.64 -1.33 3.92
CA LYS A 134 13.40 -2.70 3.44
C LYS A 134 12.28 -2.76 2.40
N ARG A 135 11.17 -2.04 2.64
CA ARG A 135 10.06 -1.97 1.68
C ARG A 135 10.46 -1.24 0.41
N GLU A 136 11.22 -0.15 0.52
CA GLU A 136 11.71 0.60 -0.64
C GLU A 136 12.62 -0.27 -1.51
N GLN A 137 13.54 -1.02 -0.92
CA GLN A 137 14.39 -1.97 -1.63
C GLN A 137 13.56 -3.06 -2.32
N GLN A 138 12.55 -3.62 -1.63
CA GLN A 138 11.67 -4.62 -2.23
C GLN A 138 10.86 -4.05 -3.41
N ILE A 139 10.36 -2.82 -3.30
CA ILE A 139 9.63 -2.17 -4.38
C ILE A 139 10.54 -1.96 -5.59
N LYS A 140 11.79 -1.49 -5.37
CA LYS A 140 12.78 -1.33 -6.45
C LYS A 140 13.06 -2.66 -7.16
N LEU A 141 13.19 -3.76 -6.42
CA LEU A 141 13.35 -5.09 -6.99
C LEU A 141 12.14 -5.51 -7.82
N ASN A 142 10.93 -5.35 -7.26
CA ASN A 142 9.69 -5.72 -7.94
C ASN A 142 9.46 -4.91 -9.23
N ILE A 143 9.82 -3.62 -9.24
CA ILE A 143 9.75 -2.77 -10.43
C ILE A 143 10.70 -3.31 -11.51
N LYS A 144 11.96 -3.58 -11.16
CA LYS A 144 12.95 -4.12 -12.09
C LYS A 144 12.52 -5.47 -12.67
N GLU A 145 11.94 -6.33 -11.85
CA GLU A 145 11.38 -7.59 -12.33
C GLU A 145 10.18 -7.40 -13.27
N ALA A 146 9.29 -6.44 -12.98
CA ALA A 146 8.16 -6.12 -13.84
C ALA A 146 8.61 -5.56 -15.19
N GLU A 147 9.60 -4.68 -15.20
CA GLU A 147 10.22 -4.15 -16.42
C GLU A 147 10.84 -5.27 -17.26
N ASN A 148 11.57 -6.20 -16.62
CA ASN A 148 12.14 -7.36 -17.31
C ASN A 148 11.06 -8.28 -17.90
N ARG A 149 9.98 -8.55 -17.16
CA ARG A 149 8.84 -9.34 -17.66
C ARG A 149 8.15 -8.64 -18.83
N GLN A 150 7.96 -7.33 -18.76
CA GLN A 150 7.37 -6.55 -19.83
C GLN A 150 8.23 -6.60 -21.09
N GLU A 151 9.55 -6.46 -20.96
CA GLU A 151 10.48 -6.54 -22.08
C GLU A 151 10.45 -7.94 -22.73
N GLN A 152 10.39 -9.01 -21.93
CA GLN A 152 10.22 -10.37 -22.44
C GLN A 152 8.92 -10.54 -23.23
N CYS A 153 7.79 -10.06 -22.70
CA CYS A 153 6.51 -10.11 -23.40
C CYS A 153 6.55 -9.32 -24.73
N ASN A 154 7.21 -8.16 -24.75
CA ASN A 154 7.37 -7.37 -25.97
C ASN A 154 8.18 -8.15 -27.02
N GLN A 155 9.28 -8.79 -26.63
CA GLN A 155 10.10 -9.60 -27.53
C GLN A 155 9.35 -10.82 -28.08
N GLU A 156 8.56 -11.48 -27.24
CA GLU A 156 7.70 -12.59 -27.68
C GLU A 156 6.60 -12.12 -28.64
N SER A 157 5.99 -10.97 -28.36
CA SER A 157 4.99 -10.35 -29.26
C SER A 157 5.58 -10.05 -30.64
N LEU A 158 6.81 -9.49 -30.68
CA LEU A 158 7.52 -9.24 -31.94
C LEU A 158 7.78 -10.54 -32.72
N LYS A 159 8.29 -11.58 -32.04
CA LYS A 159 8.53 -12.90 -32.66
C LYS A 159 7.25 -13.51 -33.23
N LEU A 160 6.14 -13.45 -32.48
CA LEU A 160 4.84 -13.94 -32.93
C LEU A 160 4.31 -13.13 -34.12
N SER A 161 4.47 -11.81 -34.10
CA SER A 161 4.09 -10.94 -35.21
C SER A 161 4.85 -11.29 -36.49
N GLU A 162 6.16 -11.53 -36.39
CA GLU A 162 6.98 -11.98 -37.53
C GLU A 162 6.57 -13.36 -38.05
N GLN A 163 6.29 -14.31 -37.15
CA GLN A 163 5.79 -15.63 -37.54
C GLN A 163 4.44 -15.52 -38.25
N TYR A 164 3.54 -14.69 -37.74
CA TYR A 164 2.25 -14.43 -38.37
C TYR A 164 2.42 -13.83 -39.77
N ARG A 165 3.33 -12.85 -39.94
CA ARG A 165 3.64 -12.28 -41.26
C ARG A 165 4.09 -13.36 -42.26
N LYS A 166 5.01 -14.23 -41.86
CA LYS A 166 5.49 -15.35 -42.71
C LYS A 166 4.36 -16.29 -43.11
N LEU A 167 3.47 -16.64 -42.18
CA LEU A 167 2.31 -17.50 -42.47
C LEU A 167 1.34 -16.84 -43.45
N VAL A 168 1.13 -15.52 -43.35
CA VAL A 168 0.30 -14.78 -44.30
C VAL A 168 0.92 -14.80 -45.70
N GLU A 169 2.23 -14.57 -45.82
CA GLU A 169 2.95 -14.66 -47.09
C GLU A 169 2.85 -16.08 -47.70
N GLU A 170 3.06 -17.13 -46.89
CA GLU A 170 2.94 -18.51 -47.34
C GLU A 170 1.51 -18.84 -47.82
N LYS A 171 0.50 -18.38 -47.07
CA LYS A 171 -0.90 -18.55 -47.46
C LYS A 171 -1.20 -17.88 -48.80
N GLN A 172 -0.71 -16.65 -49.02
CA GLN A 172 -0.88 -15.94 -50.28
C GLN A 172 -0.18 -16.67 -51.45
N SER A 173 1.01 -17.24 -51.21
CA SER A 173 1.72 -18.03 -52.23
C SER A 173 0.95 -19.29 -52.61
N LYS A 174 0.43 -20.02 -51.62
CA LYS A 174 -0.37 -21.24 -51.85
C LYS A 174 -1.68 -20.95 -52.57
N GLU A 175 -2.32 -19.82 -52.29
CA GLU A 175 -3.54 -19.42 -53.01
C GLU A 175 -3.26 -19.15 -54.49
N LYS A 176 -2.13 -18.48 -54.80
CA LYS A 176 -1.69 -18.29 -56.20
C LYS A 176 -1.40 -19.61 -56.90
N GLU A 177 -0.71 -20.54 -56.22
CA GLU A 177 -0.44 -21.87 -56.76
C GLU A 177 -1.74 -22.64 -57.06
N LYS A 178 -2.71 -22.57 -56.15
CA LYS A 178 -4.03 -23.16 -56.33
C LYS A 178 -4.77 -22.58 -57.54
N GLN A 179 -4.72 -21.26 -57.74
CA GLN A 179 -5.30 -20.61 -58.94
C GLN A 179 -4.69 -21.14 -60.23
N ILE A 180 -3.35 -21.22 -60.29
CA ILE A 180 -2.63 -21.76 -61.47
C ILE A 180 -3.01 -23.22 -61.72
N LEU A 181 -3.13 -24.03 -60.68
CA LEU A 181 -3.53 -25.43 -60.81
C LEU A 181 -4.98 -25.56 -61.30
N GLN A 182 -5.87 -24.68 -60.85
CA GLN A 182 -7.26 -24.65 -61.29
C GLN A 182 -7.37 -24.29 -62.78
N GLU A 183 -6.64 -23.26 -63.24
CA GLU A 183 -6.56 -22.90 -64.66
C GLU A 183 -6.04 -24.08 -65.52
N LYS A 184 -4.97 -24.75 -65.07
CA LYS A 184 -4.44 -25.94 -65.76
C LYS A 184 -5.45 -27.09 -65.82
N GLN A 185 -6.23 -27.27 -64.76
CA GLN A 185 -7.27 -28.30 -64.72
C GLN A 185 -8.38 -27.99 -65.73
N GLU A 186 -8.84 -26.74 -65.81
CA GLU A 186 -9.83 -26.30 -66.80
C GLU A 186 -9.31 -26.47 -68.23
N ASP A 187 -8.04 -26.11 -68.50
CA ASP A 187 -7.39 -26.33 -69.80
C ASP A 187 -7.32 -27.80 -70.19
N LEU A 188 -7.00 -28.69 -69.25
CA LEU A 188 -6.96 -30.13 -69.48
C LEU A 188 -8.35 -30.70 -69.75
N GLN A 189 -9.36 -30.27 -69.00
CA GLN A 189 -10.76 -30.67 -69.25
C GLN A 189 -11.22 -30.23 -70.65
N ASN A 190 -10.88 -29.01 -71.07
CA ASN A 190 -11.20 -28.52 -72.41
C ASN A 190 -10.51 -29.36 -73.50
N LYS A 191 -9.24 -29.77 -73.29
CA LYS A 191 -8.52 -30.65 -74.21
C LYS A 191 -9.14 -32.05 -74.26
N GLU A 192 -9.52 -32.60 -73.11
CA GLU A 192 -10.17 -33.90 -73.02
C GLU A 192 -11.52 -33.90 -73.75
N GLN A 193 -12.33 -32.85 -73.60
CA GLN A 193 -13.58 -32.68 -74.34
C GLN A 193 -13.35 -32.64 -75.84
N LYS A 194 -12.34 -31.88 -76.32
CA LYS A 194 -11.99 -31.84 -77.75
C LYS A 194 -11.58 -33.21 -78.28
N LEU A 195 -10.70 -33.92 -77.57
CA LEU A 195 -10.28 -35.26 -77.94
C LEU A 195 -11.44 -36.27 -77.93
N SER A 196 -12.39 -36.12 -77.01
CA SER A 196 -13.61 -36.94 -76.97
C SER A 196 -14.46 -36.73 -78.22
N ILE A 197 -14.63 -35.48 -78.66
CA ILE A 197 -15.34 -35.15 -79.90
C ILE A 197 -14.60 -35.72 -81.12
N GLU A 198 -13.28 -35.52 -81.20
CA GLU A 198 -12.46 -36.07 -82.29
C GLU A 198 -12.55 -37.61 -82.35
N LYS A 199 -12.51 -38.26 -81.18
CA LYS A 199 -12.70 -39.72 -81.09
C LYS A 199 -14.07 -40.16 -81.60
N GLN A 200 -15.14 -39.43 -81.26
CA GLN A 200 -16.48 -39.72 -81.76
C GLN A 200 -16.56 -39.55 -83.28
N GLN A 201 -15.99 -38.48 -83.83
CA GLN A 201 -15.96 -38.26 -85.28
C GLN A 201 -15.21 -39.36 -86.02
N ILE A 202 -14.09 -39.84 -85.48
CA ILE A 202 -13.35 -40.98 -86.05
C ILE A 202 -14.19 -42.26 -85.98
N GLN A 203 -14.90 -42.49 -84.87
CA GLN A 203 -15.79 -43.64 -84.74
C GLN A 203 -16.91 -43.60 -85.79
N ASP A 204 -17.55 -42.44 -85.97
CA ASP A 204 -18.59 -42.26 -86.99
C ASP A 204 -18.04 -42.52 -88.41
N GLN A 205 -16.80 -42.07 -88.70
CA GLN A 205 -16.13 -42.36 -89.97
C GLN A 205 -15.87 -43.86 -90.17
N ILE A 206 -15.44 -44.58 -89.12
CA ILE A 206 -15.25 -46.03 -89.15
C ILE A 206 -16.57 -46.74 -89.44
N ASP A 207 -17.67 -46.32 -88.82
CA ASP A 207 -18.98 -46.92 -89.01
C ASP A 207 -19.50 -46.73 -90.45
N ILE A 208 -19.32 -45.53 -91.02
CA ILE A 208 -19.63 -45.25 -92.44
C ILE A 208 -18.78 -46.14 -93.36
N LEU A 209 -17.49 -46.28 -93.10
CA LEU A 209 -16.61 -47.14 -93.89
C LEU A 209 -17.02 -48.61 -93.79
N ASN A 210 -17.38 -49.10 -92.60
CA ASN A 210 -17.87 -50.46 -92.40
C ASN A 210 -19.20 -50.71 -93.13
N GLU A 211 -20.10 -49.73 -93.15
CA GLU A 211 -21.34 -49.80 -93.93
C GLU A 211 -21.03 -49.86 -95.44
N ASN A 212 -20.12 -49.03 -95.93
CA ASN A 212 -19.68 -49.04 -97.33
C ASN A 212 -19.03 -50.38 -97.71
N ILE A 213 -18.16 -50.92 -96.86
CA ILE A 213 -17.56 -52.26 -97.04
C ILE A 213 -18.66 -53.33 -97.10
N SER A 214 -19.67 -53.23 -96.23
CA SER A 214 -20.80 -54.17 -96.23
C SER A 214 -21.61 -54.11 -97.51
N LYS A 215 -21.92 -52.90 -98.01
CA LYS A 215 -22.61 -52.69 -99.30
C LYS A 215 -21.80 -53.25 -100.46
N LEU A 216 -20.51 -52.93 -100.54
CA LEU A 216 -19.61 -53.46 -101.57
C LEU A 216 -19.52 -54.99 -101.50
N THR A 217 -19.46 -55.57 -100.30
CA THR A 217 -19.45 -57.02 -100.11
C THR A 217 -20.74 -57.67 -100.62
N GLN A 218 -21.90 -57.06 -100.37
CA GLN A 218 -23.19 -57.50 -100.93
C GLN A 218 -23.22 -57.37 -102.46
N GLU A 219 -22.69 -56.28 -103.02
CA GLU A 219 -22.63 -56.07 -104.46
C GLU A 219 -21.71 -57.07 -105.17
N ILE A 220 -20.53 -57.35 -104.60
CA ILE A 220 -19.64 -58.43 -105.04
C ILE A 220 -20.39 -59.77 -105.02
N ALA A 221 -21.16 -60.06 -103.96
CA ALA A 221 -21.95 -61.28 -103.87
C ALA A 221 -23.02 -61.36 -104.98
N ARG A 222 -23.73 -60.26 -105.28
CA ARG A 222 -24.71 -60.19 -106.38
C ARG A 222 -24.06 -60.43 -107.75
N ILE A 223 -22.96 -59.75 -108.05
CA ILE A 223 -22.20 -59.98 -109.30
C ILE A 223 -21.72 -61.43 -109.41
N THR A 224 -21.32 -62.03 -108.29
CA THR A 224 -20.89 -63.43 -108.23
C THR A 224 -22.06 -64.41 -108.43
N SER A 225 -23.27 -64.08 -107.97
CA SER A 225 -24.47 -64.89 -108.24
C SER A 225 -24.99 -64.72 -109.67
N ASP A 226 -24.92 -63.52 -110.26
CA ASP A 226 -25.34 -63.27 -111.63
C ASP A 226 -24.44 -64.02 -112.64
N LYS A 227 -23.13 -64.10 -112.35
CA LYS A 227 -22.20 -64.97 -113.11
C LYS A 227 -22.49 -66.47 -112.98
N LYS A 228 -23.20 -66.91 -111.94
CA LYS A 228 -23.68 -68.30 -111.80
C LYS A 228 -25.00 -68.56 -112.55
N GLY A 229 -25.76 -67.51 -112.91
CA GLY A 229 -26.96 -67.61 -113.75
C GLY A 229 -26.65 -67.82 -115.24
N GLU A 230 -25.53 -67.27 -115.73
CA GLU A 230 -25.05 -67.45 -117.11
C GLU A 230 -24.11 -68.66 -117.32
N ASN A 231 -23.74 -69.37 -116.25
CA ASN A 231 -22.90 -70.58 -116.34
C ASN A 231 -23.55 -71.76 -115.62
N LYS A 232 -24.45 -72.47 -116.32
CA LYS A 232 -24.64 -73.91 -116.06
C LYS A 232 -23.36 -74.63 -116.45
N GLY A 233 -22.51 -74.85 -115.46
CA GLY A 233 -21.37 -75.77 -115.55
C GLY A 233 -20.03 -75.07 -115.44
N GLN A 234 -19.59 -74.81 -114.22
CA GLN A 234 -18.31 -75.32 -113.72
C GLN A 234 -18.15 -75.03 -112.23
N LYS A 235 -17.70 -76.06 -111.52
CA LYS A 235 -17.53 -76.10 -110.07
C LYS A 235 -16.45 -75.11 -109.62
N SER A 236 -16.74 -74.43 -108.52
CA SER A 236 -15.79 -73.72 -107.66
C SER A 236 -14.75 -74.67 -107.06
N VAL A 237 -13.53 -74.19 -106.84
CA VAL A 237 -12.94 -74.18 -105.48
C VAL A 237 -12.17 -72.88 -105.33
N PHE A 238 -12.59 -72.11 -104.34
CA PHE A 238 -12.15 -70.76 -104.00
C PHE A 238 -10.89 -70.83 -103.14
N THR A 239 -9.94 -69.96 -103.45
CA THR A 239 -8.66 -69.79 -102.74
C THR A 239 -8.89 -69.03 -101.43
N THR A 240 -8.59 -69.66 -100.30
CA THR A 240 -8.58 -69.03 -98.98
C THR A 240 -7.32 -68.18 -98.82
N TYR A 241 -7.48 -66.86 -98.80
CA TYR A 241 -6.46 -65.92 -98.33
C TYR A 241 -6.87 -65.35 -96.97
N THR A 242 -6.12 -65.77 -95.95
CA THR A 242 -5.66 -64.99 -94.78
C THR A 242 -6.67 -64.08 -94.05
N SER A 243 -7.26 -64.60 -92.97
CA SER A 243 -7.59 -63.80 -91.78
C SER A 243 -6.42 -63.86 -90.81
N SER A 244 -5.61 -62.79 -90.79
CA SER A 244 -4.60 -62.55 -89.76
C SER A 244 -5.13 -61.50 -88.77
N ASN A 245 -5.06 -61.85 -87.48
CA ASN A 245 -5.05 -60.97 -86.30
C ASN A 245 -6.31 -60.14 -85.98
N PHE A 246 -7.24 -60.74 -85.25
CA PHE A 246 -7.89 -60.05 -84.13
C PHE A 246 -7.06 -60.30 -82.87
N GLY A 247 -6.15 -59.37 -82.57
CA GLY A 247 -5.52 -59.28 -81.26
C GLY A 247 -6.49 -58.60 -80.30
N THR A 248 -7.12 -59.38 -79.43
CA THR A 248 -7.80 -58.89 -78.24
C THR A 248 -6.74 -58.29 -77.31
N LEU A 249 -6.49 -56.98 -77.39
CA LEU A 249 -5.79 -56.27 -76.32
C LEU A 249 -6.77 -56.10 -75.17
N GLN A 250 -6.81 -57.10 -74.32
CA GLN A 250 -7.29 -57.03 -72.95
C GLN A 250 -6.36 -56.06 -72.21
N LEU A 251 -6.74 -54.78 -72.18
CA LEU A 251 -6.13 -53.81 -71.27
C LEU A 251 -6.70 -54.10 -69.88
N ASP A 252 -5.92 -54.82 -69.08
CA ASP A 252 -6.05 -54.81 -67.62
C ASP A 252 -6.14 -53.35 -67.13
N PRO A 253 -7.21 -52.95 -66.41
CA PRO A 253 -7.10 -51.83 -65.51
C PRO A 253 -6.33 -52.32 -64.29
N LYS A 254 -4.99 -52.23 -64.34
CA LYS A 254 -4.19 -52.11 -63.11
C LYS A 254 -4.57 -50.79 -62.46
N MET A 255 -5.56 -50.84 -61.58
CA MET A 255 -5.69 -49.92 -60.46
C MET A 255 -4.47 -50.11 -59.55
N PRO A 256 -3.77 -49.03 -59.16
CA PRO A 256 -3.15 -48.97 -57.86
C PRO A 256 -3.87 -47.87 -57.08
N SER A 257 -4.84 -48.27 -56.28
CA SER A 257 -5.28 -47.45 -55.16
C SER A 257 -5.70 -48.40 -54.04
N GLU A 258 -4.68 -48.96 -53.38
CA GLU A 258 -4.80 -49.33 -51.97
C GLU A 258 -5.20 -48.06 -51.21
N PHE A 259 -6.50 -47.88 -51.03
CA PHE A 259 -7.02 -47.06 -49.96
C PHE A 259 -6.79 -47.86 -48.68
N VAL A 260 -5.64 -47.63 -48.04
CA VAL A 260 -5.42 -48.03 -46.64
C VAL A 260 -6.07 -46.94 -45.78
N PRO A 261 -7.19 -47.19 -45.08
CA PRO A 261 -7.61 -46.29 -44.02
C PRO A 261 -6.65 -46.50 -42.85
N ARG A 262 -5.70 -45.58 -42.69
CA ARG A 262 -4.84 -45.59 -41.50
C ARG A 262 -5.69 -45.18 -40.29
N PRO A 263 -5.66 -45.93 -39.18
CA PRO A 263 -6.59 -45.78 -38.08
C PRO A 263 -6.37 -44.49 -37.28
N SER A 264 -7.48 -43.88 -36.90
CA SER A 264 -7.59 -42.83 -35.91
C SER A 264 -6.95 -43.27 -34.59
N ARG A 265 -5.74 -42.78 -34.30
CA ARG A 265 -5.19 -42.83 -32.95
C ARG A 265 -5.97 -41.83 -32.10
N LYS A 266 -6.93 -42.35 -31.32
CA LYS A 266 -7.29 -41.77 -30.03
C LYS A 266 -6.01 -41.67 -29.21
N LYS A 267 -5.55 -40.44 -28.96
CA LYS A 267 -4.73 -40.17 -27.79
C LYS A 267 -5.64 -39.57 -26.73
N GLU A 268 -5.56 -40.23 -25.58
CA GLU A 268 -6.15 -39.89 -24.31
C GLU A 268 -6.03 -38.40 -24.01
N ILE A 269 -7.17 -37.81 -23.66
CA ILE A 269 -7.23 -36.56 -22.92
C ILE A 269 -7.00 -36.97 -21.47
N LEU A 270 -5.84 -36.62 -20.92
CA LEU A 270 -5.64 -36.56 -19.48
C LEU A 270 -4.99 -35.21 -19.14
N ASP A 271 -5.61 -34.58 -18.15
CA ASP A 271 -5.15 -33.48 -17.28
C ASP A 271 -4.96 -32.07 -17.86
N GLN A 272 -6.04 -31.30 -17.71
CA GLN A 272 -5.99 -29.85 -17.48
C GLN A 272 -5.36 -29.55 -16.12
N PRO A 273 -4.49 -28.54 -16.01
CA PRO A 273 -4.46 -27.67 -14.85
C PRO A 273 -5.23 -26.37 -15.15
N ASP A 274 -5.93 -25.92 -14.12
CA ASP A 274 -6.76 -24.73 -14.03
C ASP A 274 -6.27 -23.53 -14.83
N ARG A 275 -7.14 -23.04 -15.73
CA ARG A 275 -7.08 -21.65 -16.20
C ARG A 275 -7.75 -20.76 -15.16
N GLY A 276 -7.00 -20.45 -14.11
CA GLY A 276 -7.22 -19.24 -13.32
C GLY A 276 -6.90 -18.00 -14.17
N GLU A 277 -7.91 -17.16 -14.34
CA GLU A 277 -7.85 -15.70 -14.49
C GLU A 277 -6.72 -15.09 -15.32
N GLY A 278 -7.05 -14.56 -16.50
CA GLY A 278 -6.11 -13.72 -17.22
C GLY A 278 -6.63 -13.13 -18.51
N PHE A 279 -7.57 -12.19 -18.44
CA PHE A 279 -7.70 -11.11 -19.43
C PHE A 279 -8.40 -9.91 -18.78
N CYS A 280 -7.62 -9.07 -18.09
CA CYS A 280 -8.02 -7.72 -17.71
C CYS A 280 -7.12 -6.73 -18.47
N CYS A 281 -7.47 -6.47 -19.72
CA CYS A 281 -6.97 -5.28 -20.41
C CYS A 281 -7.66 -4.06 -19.79
N MET A 282 -7.04 -3.45 -18.79
CA MET A 282 -7.47 -2.17 -18.24
C MET A 282 -7.44 -1.10 -19.34
N LYS A 283 -8.61 -0.55 -19.64
CA LYS A 283 -8.76 0.74 -20.33
C LYS A 283 -8.06 1.81 -19.51
N VAL A 284 -6.94 2.31 -20.02
CA VAL A 284 -6.36 3.58 -19.58
C VAL A 284 -7.27 4.70 -20.12
N LEU A 285 -8.08 5.30 -19.24
CA LEU A 285 -8.75 6.57 -19.53
C LEU A 285 -7.86 7.73 -19.05
N PRO A 286 -7.72 8.81 -19.83
CA PRO A 286 -6.90 9.95 -19.44
C PRO A 286 -7.57 10.77 -18.33
N SER A 287 -6.70 11.26 -17.46
CA SER A 287 -6.93 12.18 -16.35
C SER A 287 -7.67 13.45 -16.76
N SER A 288 -8.88 13.66 -16.26
CA SER A 288 -9.50 14.98 -16.18
C SER A 288 -9.28 15.58 -14.79
N SER A 289 -8.34 16.51 -14.74
CA SER A 289 -8.14 17.49 -13.66
C SER A 289 -9.43 18.22 -13.31
N LYS A 290 -9.92 18.10 -12.06
CA LYS A 290 -10.91 19.01 -11.48
C LYS A 290 -10.26 19.89 -10.42
N LYS A 291 -10.39 21.19 -10.69
CA LYS A 291 -9.95 22.35 -9.92
C LYS A 291 -10.51 22.33 -8.50
N LYS A 292 -9.65 22.74 -7.55
CA LYS A 292 -10.04 23.35 -6.28
C LYS A 292 -11.02 24.51 -6.52
N LYS A 293 -12.08 24.58 -5.73
CA LYS A 293 -12.72 25.84 -5.36
C LYS A 293 -12.82 25.86 -3.83
N ASN A 294 -12.09 26.79 -3.23
CA ASN A 294 -12.39 27.33 -1.91
C ASN A 294 -13.68 28.16 -2.03
N VAL A 295 -14.66 27.91 -1.14
CA VAL A 295 -15.35 28.91 -0.31
C VAL A 295 -15.74 28.19 0.97
#